data_AF-A0A327YPL8-F1
#
_entry.id   AF-A0A327YPL8-F1
#
_cell.length_a   1.000
_cell.length_b   1.000
_cell.length_c   1.000
_cell.angle_alpha   90.00
_cell.angle_beta   90.00
_cell.angle_gamma   90.00
#
_symmetry.space_group_name_H-M   'P 1'
#
loop_
_entity.id
_entity.type
_entity.pdbx_description
1 polymer ?
#
loop_
_entity_poly.entity_id
_entity_poly.type
_entity_poly.pdbx_seq_one_letter_code
_entity_poly.pdbx_strand_id
1 'polypeptide(L)'
;MNKERLEELLQIGYEQIMNDESLRNEMMDYYKFLFPNSGCSNCKNKHKKYFDKLQSEGVELLKPQVENSGFKLRNNIGVLGINFGGGKSITIDNAPDELCIEFLKANPNRISLFEVYPENWVELINNENDNADEE
;
A
#
# COMPACT_ATOMS: atom_id res chain seq x y z
N MET A 1 -0.15 -1.97 3.40
CA MET A 1 1.21 -2.53 3.50
C MET A 1 1.85 -2.45 2.11
N ASN A 2 3.09 -1.97 2.00
CA ASN A 2 3.77 -1.72 0.72
C ASN A 2 4.74 -2.87 0.42
N LYS A 3 4.70 -3.42 -0.80
CA LYS A 3 5.53 -4.55 -1.21
C LYS A 3 7.03 -4.20 -1.24
N GLU A 4 7.39 -3.08 -1.87
CA GLU A 4 8.78 -2.60 -1.96
C GLU A 4 9.37 -2.39 -0.56
N ARG A 5 8.59 -1.82 0.36
CA ARG A 5 9.01 -1.62 1.74
C ARG A 5 9.24 -2.94 2.48
N LEU A 6 8.45 -3.98 2.22
CA LEU A 6 8.75 -5.32 2.73
C LEU A 6 10.06 -5.85 2.14
N GLU A 7 10.29 -5.70 0.84
CA GLU A 7 11.52 -6.15 0.19
C GLU A 7 12.77 -5.45 0.77
N GLU A 8 12.72 -4.13 0.96
CA GLU A 8 13.76 -3.36 1.65
C GLU A 8 14.01 -3.89 3.07
N LEU A 9 12.93 -4.08 3.84
CA LEU A 9 13.00 -4.58 5.21
C LEU A 9 13.68 -5.96 5.25
N LEU A 10 13.37 -6.85 4.32
CA LEU A 10 13.94 -8.19 4.24
C LEU A 10 15.43 -8.19 3.82
N GLN A 11 15.89 -7.18 3.08
CA GLN A 11 17.30 -7.02 2.71
C GLN A 11 18.19 -6.60 3.89
N ILE A 12 17.64 -5.94 4.92
CA ILE A 12 18.38 -5.57 6.15
C ILE A 12 18.89 -6.81 6.89
N GLY A 13 18.18 -7.93 6.78
CA GLY A 13 18.55 -9.20 7.40
C GLY A 13 18.10 -9.36 8.85
N TYR A 14 17.81 -10.60 9.21
CA TYR A 14 17.17 -10.98 10.47
C TYR A 14 17.86 -10.44 11.73
N GLU A 15 19.18 -10.58 11.83
CA GLU A 15 19.94 -10.19 13.03
C GLU A 15 19.84 -8.68 13.30
N GLN A 16 19.90 -7.85 12.25
CA GLN A 16 19.77 -6.41 12.39
C GLN A 16 18.35 -6.01 12.78
N ILE A 17 17.34 -6.63 12.14
CA ILE A 17 15.93 -6.41 12.47
C ILE A 17 15.63 -6.77 13.92
N MET A 18 16.21 -7.85 14.46
CA MET A 18 16.00 -8.26 15.85
C MET A 18 16.71 -7.38 16.89
N ASN A 19 17.73 -6.62 16.48
CA ASN A 19 18.41 -5.67 17.35
C ASN A 19 17.75 -4.28 17.37
N ASP A 20 16.88 -3.99 16.40
CA ASP A 20 16.11 -2.75 16.31
C ASP A 20 14.63 -2.98 16.64
N GLU A 21 14.09 -2.27 17.63
CA GLU A 21 12.69 -2.44 18.02
C GLU A 21 11.69 -1.98 16.95
N SER A 22 12.00 -0.90 16.24
CA SER A 22 11.14 -0.35 15.19
C SER A 22 11.06 -1.32 14.01
N LEU A 23 12.20 -1.81 13.52
CA LEU A 23 12.25 -2.77 12.41
C LEU A 23 11.57 -4.10 12.78
N ARG A 24 11.77 -4.58 14.00
CA ARG A 24 11.11 -5.79 14.49
C ARG A 24 9.59 -5.63 14.53
N ASN A 25 9.09 -4.48 15.00
CA ASN A 25 7.66 -4.20 15.03
C ASN A 25 7.10 -4.12 13.61
N GLU A 26 7.78 -3.41 12.71
CA GLU A 26 7.40 -3.31 11.30
C GLU A 26 7.32 -4.70 10.63
N MET A 27 8.33 -5.55 10.83
CA MET A 27 8.33 -6.95 10.34
C MET A 27 7.13 -7.73 10.88
N MET A 28 6.83 -7.59 12.17
CA MET A 28 5.69 -8.25 12.79
C MET A 28 4.35 -7.75 12.25
N ASP A 29 4.24 -6.47 11.90
CA ASP A 29 3.04 -5.90 11.33
C ASP A 29 2.80 -6.42 9.91
N TYR A 30 3.85 -6.51 9.07
CA TYR A 30 3.78 -7.19 7.77
C TYR A 30 3.33 -8.65 7.92
N TYR A 31 3.92 -9.38 8.87
CA TYR A 31 3.54 -10.78 9.10
C TYR A 31 2.08 -10.93 9.54
N LYS A 32 1.60 -10.10 10.47
CA LYS A 32 0.20 -10.13 10.93
C LYS A 32 -0.79 -9.76 9.84
N PHE A 33 -0.43 -8.80 9.00
CA PHE A 33 -1.24 -8.37 7.86
C PHE A 33 -1.45 -9.52 6.86
N LEU A 34 -0.37 -10.24 6.55
CA LEU A 34 -0.39 -11.34 5.57
C LEU A 34 -0.93 -12.67 6.12
N PHE A 35 -0.71 -12.93 7.40
CA PHE A 35 -1.05 -14.21 8.03
C PHE A 35 -1.91 -14.03 9.27
N PRO A 36 -3.13 -13.46 9.12
CA PRO A 36 -4.08 -13.30 10.22
C PRO A 36 -4.35 -14.67 10.85
N ASN A 37 -4.33 -14.74 12.18
CA ASN A 37 -4.45 -15.96 13.01
C ASN A 37 -3.17 -16.79 13.28
N SER A 38 -1.97 -16.36 12.84
CA SER A 38 -0.74 -17.15 13.02
C SER A 38 0.40 -16.48 13.80
N GLY A 39 0.27 -15.19 14.16
CA GLY A 39 1.33 -14.41 14.80
C GLY A 39 1.16 -14.28 16.31
N CYS A 40 2.03 -14.93 17.10
CA CYS A 40 2.23 -14.58 18.51
C CYS A 40 3.29 -13.46 18.60
N SER A 41 2.89 -12.26 19.03
CA SER A 41 3.76 -11.07 19.18
C SER A 41 4.89 -11.26 20.20
N ASN A 42 4.67 -12.13 21.20
CA ASN A 42 5.59 -12.31 22.34
C ASN A 42 6.49 -13.54 22.22
N CYS A 43 6.37 -14.31 21.14
CA CYS A 43 7.08 -15.58 20.99
C CYS A 43 8.40 -15.35 20.25
N LYS A 44 9.44 -14.83 20.94
CA LYS A 44 10.78 -14.56 20.37
C LYS A 44 11.34 -15.73 19.55
N ASN A 45 11.12 -16.97 20.01
CA ASN A 45 11.58 -18.20 19.34
C ASN A 45 10.91 -18.46 17.97
N LYS A 46 9.89 -17.69 17.59
CA LYS A 46 9.18 -17.82 16.31
C LYS A 46 9.50 -16.69 15.33
N HIS A 47 10.18 -15.62 15.74
CA HIS A 47 10.43 -14.47 14.86
C HIS A 47 11.26 -14.84 13.63
N LYS A 48 12.26 -15.74 13.80
CA LYS A 48 13.01 -16.28 12.66
C LYS A 48 12.11 -16.99 11.65
N LYS A 49 11.18 -17.83 12.13
CA LYS A 49 10.22 -18.51 11.26
C LYS A 49 9.30 -17.54 10.54
N TYR A 50 8.89 -16.46 11.20
CA TYR A 50 8.07 -15.42 10.58
C TYR A 50 8.85 -14.67 9.50
N PHE A 51 10.10 -14.33 9.76
CA PHE A 51 11.00 -13.71 8.79
C PHE A 51 11.23 -14.62 7.57
N ASP A 52 11.59 -15.89 7.79
CA ASP A 52 11.79 -16.87 6.71
C ASP A 52 10.51 -17.04 5.86
N LYS A 53 9.33 -17.00 6.51
CA LYS A 53 8.04 -17.06 5.83
C LYS A 53 7.73 -15.81 5.02
N LEU A 54 8.07 -14.62 5.53
CA LEU A 54 7.95 -13.37 4.77
C LEU A 54 8.87 -13.37 3.54
N GLN A 55 10.08 -13.92 3.64
CA GLN A 55 11.00 -14.04 2.50
C GLN A 55 10.49 -15.01 1.43
N SER A 56 9.85 -16.11 1.83
CA SER A 56 9.39 -17.15 0.89
C SER A 56 8.02 -16.86 0.29
N GLU A 57 7.07 -16.39 1.09
CA GLU A 57 5.68 -16.21 0.68
C GLU A 57 5.23 -14.75 0.75
N GLY A 58 5.82 -13.95 1.65
CA GLY A 58 5.26 -12.64 1.99
C GLY A 58 5.29 -11.62 0.86
N VAL A 59 6.37 -11.60 0.08
CA VAL A 59 6.51 -10.71 -1.07
C VAL A 59 5.51 -11.03 -2.18
N GLU A 60 5.19 -12.31 -2.39
CA GLU A 60 4.21 -12.73 -3.41
C GLU A 60 2.76 -12.49 -2.94
N LEU A 61 2.50 -12.67 -1.64
CA LEU A 61 1.18 -12.42 -1.05
C LEU A 61 0.86 -10.92 -0.97
N LEU A 62 1.87 -10.06 -0.85
CA LEU A 62 1.76 -8.62 -1.07
C LEU A 62 1.66 -8.33 -2.57
N LYS A 63 0.50 -8.68 -3.14
CA LYS A 63 0.16 -8.22 -4.48
C LYS A 63 0.14 -6.69 -4.51
N PRO A 64 0.70 -6.06 -5.55
CA PRO A 64 0.52 -4.63 -5.73
C PRO A 64 -0.98 -4.34 -5.78
N GLN A 65 -1.42 -3.33 -5.03
CA GLN A 65 -2.84 -2.92 -4.95
C GLN A 65 -3.47 -2.66 -6.33
N VAL A 66 -2.62 -2.42 -7.33
CA VAL A 66 -2.98 -2.18 -8.73
C VAL A 66 -3.62 -3.40 -9.40
N GLU A 67 -3.31 -4.64 -8.98
CA GLU A 67 -3.94 -5.83 -9.60
C GLU A 67 -5.45 -5.93 -9.38
N ASN A 68 -5.96 -5.28 -8.33
CA ASN A 68 -7.40 -5.21 -8.04
C ASN A 68 -7.99 -3.82 -8.26
N SER A 69 -7.17 -2.86 -8.72
CA SER A 69 -7.61 -1.49 -8.95
C SER A 69 -8.28 -1.38 -10.32
N GLY A 70 -9.41 -0.66 -10.38
CA GLY A 70 -9.99 -0.24 -11.66
C GLY A 70 -9.13 0.82 -12.38
N PHE A 71 -8.12 1.37 -11.70
CA PHE A 71 -7.24 2.42 -12.19
C PHE A 71 -5.83 1.90 -12.45
N LYS A 72 -5.25 2.29 -13.59
CA LYS A 72 -3.85 2.01 -13.92
C LYS A 72 -3.19 3.24 -14.50
N LEU A 73 -2.07 3.66 -13.92
CA LEU A 73 -1.26 4.75 -14.46
C LEU A 73 -0.51 4.31 -15.71
N ARG A 74 -0.21 5.27 -16.61
CA ARG A 74 0.64 5.02 -17.79
C ARG A 74 2.06 4.62 -17.36
N ASN A 75 2.71 3.76 -18.14
CA ASN A 75 4.04 3.18 -17.84
C ASN A 75 5.23 4.18 -17.73
N ASN A 76 5.03 5.49 -17.96
CA ASN A 76 6.07 6.54 -17.88
C ASN A 76 5.77 7.59 -16.79
N ILE A 77 4.99 7.21 -15.79
CA ILE A 77 4.59 8.08 -14.68
C ILE A 77 5.46 7.78 -13.46
N GLY A 78 6.13 8.81 -12.93
CA GLY A 78 6.85 8.72 -11.66
C GLY A 78 5.93 8.81 -10.44
N VAL A 79 6.48 9.25 -9.30
CA VAL A 79 5.69 9.47 -8.08
C VAL A 79 4.81 10.72 -8.24
N LEU A 80 3.49 10.56 -8.09
CA LEU A 80 2.52 11.65 -8.16
C LEU A 80 1.92 11.93 -6.78
N GLY A 81 2.17 13.11 -6.25
CA GLY A 81 1.55 13.57 -5.01
C GLY A 81 0.07 13.95 -5.22
N ILE A 82 -0.79 13.58 -4.27
CA ILE A 82 -2.22 13.91 -4.31
C ILE A 82 -2.44 15.40 -4.05
N ASN A 83 -1.95 15.85 -2.89
CA ASN A 83 -1.98 17.24 -2.43
C ASN A 83 -0.58 17.66 -1.99
N PHE A 84 -0.26 18.94 -2.21
CA PHE A 84 1.04 19.50 -1.83
C PHE A 84 1.21 19.44 -0.30
N GLY A 85 2.22 18.71 0.18
CA GLY A 85 2.51 18.55 1.62
C GLY A 85 1.69 17.49 2.36
N GLY A 86 0.80 16.75 1.70
CA GLY A 86 -0.08 15.77 2.35
C GLY A 86 0.51 14.38 2.58
N GLY A 87 1.74 14.12 2.16
CA GLY A 87 2.43 12.82 2.31
C GLY A 87 1.86 11.65 1.50
N LYS A 88 0.66 11.78 0.93
CA LYS A 88 0.02 10.77 0.07
C LYS A 88 0.48 10.90 -1.38
N SER A 89 0.82 9.77 -1.99
CA SER A 89 1.21 9.69 -3.41
C SER A 89 0.71 8.39 -4.05
N ILE A 90 0.60 8.42 -5.38
CA ILE A 90 0.32 7.25 -6.21
C ILE A 90 1.50 7.01 -7.16
N THR A 91 1.77 5.74 -7.46
CA THR A 91 2.82 5.28 -8.38
C THR A 91 2.27 4.17 -9.28
N ILE A 92 3.01 3.81 -10.34
CA ILE A 92 2.62 2.72 -11.25
C ILE A 92 2.32 1.41 -10.51
N ASP A 93 3.08 1.12 -9.45
CA ASP A 93 2.97 -0.11 -8.66
C ASP A 93 2.07 0.02 -7.42
N ASN A 94 1.67 1.25 -7.07
CA ASN A 94 0.83 1.55 -5.91
C ASN A 94 -0.18 2.66 -6.24
N ALA A 95 -1.27 2.27 -6.88
CA ALA A 95 -2.39 3.12 -7.26
C ALA A 95 -3.73 2.48 -6.83
N PRO A 96 -4.04 2.39 -5.53
CA PRO A 96 -5.34 1.89 -5.07
C PRO A 96 -6.47 2.86 -5.48
N ASP A 97 -7.67 2.33 -5.71
CA ASP A 97 -8.83 3.08 -6.19
C ASP A 97 -9.12 4.34 -5.36
N GLU A 98 -9.11 4.22 -4.03
CA GLU A 98 -9.38 5.32 -3.11
C GLU A 98 -8.43 6.51 -3.32
N LEU A 99 -7.12 6.25 -3.43
CA LEU A 99 -6.12 7.30 -3.67
C LEU A 99 -6.22 7.86 -5.10
N CYS A 100 -6.60 7.04 -6.09
CA CYS A 100 -6.81 7.50 -7.46
C CYS A 100 -8.02 8.43 -7.56
N ILE A 101 -9.10 8.10 -6.86
CA ILE A 101 -10.30 8.94 -6.75
C ILE A 101 -9.95 10.26 -6.05
N GLU A 102 -9.23 10.23 -4.91
CA GLU A 102 -8.74 11.45 -4.23
C GLU A 102 -7.84 12.30 -5.15
N PHE A 103 -6.96 11.66 -5.92
CA PHE A 103 -6.07 12.29 -6.89
C PHE A 103 -6.84 13.01 -8.03
N LEU A 104 -7.92 12.39 -8.51
CA LEU A 104 -8.80 12.92 -9.55
C LEU A 104 -9.76 13.99 -9.01
N LYS A 105 -10.25 13.88 -7.78
CA LYS A 105 -11.03 14.92 -7.10
C LYS A 105 -10.27 16.24 -7.02
N ALA A 106 -8.99 16.18 -6.69
CA ALA A 106 -8.14 17.36 -6.63
C ALA A 106 -7.98 18.06 -7.99
N ASN A 107 -7.98 17.31 -9.10
CA ASN A 107 -8.03 17.87 -10.46
C ASN A 107 -8.48 16.80 -11.48
N PRO A 108 -9.73 16.84 -11.97
CA PRO A 108 -10.26 15.82 -12.88
C PRO A 108 -9.50 15.68 -14.21
N ASN A 109 -8.80 16.74 -14.66
CA ASN A 109 -7.99 16.69 -15.88
C ASN A 109 -6.79 15.71 -15.78
N ARG A 110 -6.43 15.30 -14.55
CA ARG A 110 -5.41 14.29 -14.28
C ARG A 110 -5.79 12.89 -14.77
N ILE A 111 -7.05 12.65 -15.16
CA ILE A 111 -7.49 11.39 -15.76
C ILE A 111 -6.65 11.00 -16.99
N SER A 112 -6.10 11.99 -17.69
CA SER A 112 -5.18 11.80 -18.82
C SER A 112 -3.91 11.01 -18.48
N LEU A 113 -3.51 10.97 -17.20
CA LEU A 113 -2.35 10.24 -16.69
C LEU A 113 -2.62 8.73 -16.52
N PHE A 114 -3.89 8.33 -16.55
CA PHE A 114 -4.31 6.94 -16.44
C PHE A 114 -4.42 6.30 -17.84
N GLU A 115 -4.04 5.03 -17.91
CA GLU A 115 -4.20 4.14 -19.07
C GLU A 115 -5.51 3.34 -18.96
N VAL A 116 -5.83 2.87 -17.75
CA VAL A 116 -7.09 2.16 -17.43
C VAL A 116 -7.78 2.91 -16.31
N TYR A 117 -9.10 3.05 -16.42
CA TYR A 117 -9.97 3.63 -15.41
C TYR A 117 -11.42 3.16 -15.64
N PRO A 118 -12.27 3.13 -14.61
CA PRO A 118 -13.69 2.78 -14.76
C PRO A 118 -14.44 3.81 -15.59
N GLU A 119 -15.43 3.39 -16.39
CA GLU A 119 -16.26 4.32 -17.19
C GLU A 119 -17.02 5.33 -16.30
N ASN A 120 -17.44 4.91 -15.11
CA ASN A 120 -18.17 5.71 -14.13
C ASN A 120 -17.26 6.53 -13.19
N TRP A 121 -15.98 6.74 -13.54
CA TRP A 121 -15.03 7.47 -12.67
C TRP A 121 -15.50 8.88 -12.30
N VAL A 122 -16.24 9.56 -13.18
CA VAL A 122 -16.80 10.89 -12.92
C VAL A 122 -17.80 10.85 -11.76
N GLU A 123 -18.63 9.80 -11.69
CA GLU A 123 -19.57 9.61 -10.59
C GLU A 123 -18.82 9.30 -9.29
N LEU A 124 -17.75 8.50 -9.36
CA LEU A 124 -16.91 8.15 -8.20
C LEU A 124 -16.27 9.39 -7.55
N ILE A 125 -15.86 10.39 -8.35
CA ILE A 125 -15.28 11.63 -7.81
C ILE A 125 -16.34 12.63 -7.33
N ASN A 126 -17.60 12.51 -7.77
CA ASN A 126 -18.68 13.41 -7.38
C ASN A 126 -19.53 12.88 -6.21
N ASN A 127 -19.51 11.56 -5.93
CA ASN A 127 -20.38 10.90 -4.95
C ASN A 127 -19.98 11.06 -3.46
N GLU A 128 -18.94 11.80 -3.09
CA GLU A 128 -18.63 12.08 -1.66
C GLU A 128 -18.85 13.54 -1.28
N ASN A 129 -20.05 14.08 -1.57
CA ASN A 129 -20.53 15.33 -0.96
C ASN A 129 -21.66 15.12 0.07
N ASP A 130 -22.00 13.88 0.44
CA ASP A 130 -23.04 13.61 1.45
C ASP A 130 -22.45 13.06 2.76
N ASN A 131 -21.62 13.85 3.44
CA ASN A 131 -21.49 13.84 4.91
C ASN A 131 -20.92 15.19 5.37
N ALA A 132 -21.60 16.28 5.02
CA ALA A 132 -21.61 17.48 5.82
C ALA A 132 -23.01 17.58 6.45
N ASP A 133 -23.02 17.70 7.77
CA ASP A 133 -24.16 18.03 8.63
C ASP A 133 -25.17 16.91 8.95
N GLU A 134 -24.92 16.21 10.06
CA GLU A 134 -25.98 15.95 11.05
C GLU A 134 -25.53 16.42 12.45
N GLU A 135 -26.09 17.58 12.82
CA GLU A 135 -26.28 18.26 14.12
C GLU A 135 -25.10 18.61 15.06
#